data_AF-A0A845RZI4-F1
#
_entry.id   AF-A0A845RZI4-F1
#
_cell.length_a   1.000
_cell.length_b   1.000
_cell.length_c   1.000
_cell.angle_alpha   90.00
_cell.angle_beta   90.00
_cell.angle_gamma   90.00
#
_symmetry.space_group_name_H-M   'P 1'
#
loop_
_entity.id
_entity.type
_entity.pdbx_description
1 polymer ?
#
loop_
_entity_poly.entity_id
_entity_poly.type
_entity_poly.pdbx_seq_one_letter_code
_entity_poly.pdbx_strand_id
1 'polypeptide(L)' 'MKKLIIMLTVVLFSQNLAFAQNAEIKKSAKSGICYSADSKSYKKLKDFTPYKTMDECIAAGGKLQKAKAAPKKKTA' A
#
# COMPACT_ATOMS: atom_id res chain seq x y z
N MET A 1 34.99 -20.53 4.98
CA MET A 1 34.02 -20.03 5.98
C MET A 1 33.43 -18.66 5.60
N LYS A 2 34.22 -17.58 5.48
CA LYS A 2 33.72 -16.22 5.18
C LYS A 2 32.94 -16.10 3.85
N LYS A 3 33.38 -16.82 2.79
CA LYS A 3 32.74 -16.80 1.46
C LYS A 3 31.33 -17.40 1.46
N LEU A 4 31.06 -18.35 2.37
CA LEU A 4 29.74 -18.99 2.51
C LEU A 4 28.75 -18.05 3.22
N ILE A 5 29.24 -17.26 4.18
CA ILE A 5 28.45 -16.23 4.87
C ILE A 5 28.06 -15.11 3.90
N ILE A 6 28.99 -14.67 3.04
CA ILE A 6 28.74 -13.63 2.03
C ILE A 6 27.70 -14.10 1.00
N MET A 7 27.74 -15.37 0.58
CA MET A 7 26.73 -15.96 -0.32
C MET A 7 25.34 -16.03 0.31
N LEU A 8 25.25 -16.42 1.59
CA LEU A 8 23.97 -16.50 2.32
C LEU A 8 23.30 -15.12 2.44
N THR A 9 24.09 -14.06 2.66
CA THR A 9 23.56 -12.69 2.79
C THR A 9 23.02 -12.12 1.48
N VAL A 10 23.57 -12.51 0.33
CA VAL A 10 23.10 -12.04 -0.99
C VAL A 10 21.75 -12.65 -1.35
N VAL A 11 21.52 -13.93 -1.03
CA VAL A 11 20.26 -14.66 -1.33
C VAL A 11 19.08 -14.14 -0.52
N LEU A 12 19.31 -13.70 0.73
CA LEU A 12 18.26 -13.14 1.60
C LEU A 12 17.81 -11.74 1.15
N PHE A 13 18.71 -10.95 0.54
CA PHE A 13 18.42 -9.60 0.08
C PHE A 13 17.62 -9.58 -1.24
N SER A 14 17.65 -10.66 -2.02
CA SER A 14 16.95 -10.78 -3.31
C SER A 14 15.43 -10.97 -3.18
N GLN A 15 14.90 -11.26 -1.99
CA GLN A 15 13.48 -11.59 -1.81
C GLN A 15 12.58 -10.36 -1.60
N ASN A 16 13.11 -9.15 -1.72
CA ASN A 16 12.41 -7.91 -1.37
C ASN A 16 12.09 -7.02 -2.59
N LEU A 17 11.66 -7.62 -3.70
CA LEU A 17 11.18 -6.83 -4.85
C LEU A 17 9.84 -7.35 -5.37
N ALA A 18 8.81 -7.19 -4.54
CA ALA A 18 7.43 -7.17 -4.97
C ALA A 18 6.80 -5.84 -4.54
N PHE A 19 7.08 -4.76 -5.27
CA PHE A 19 6.24 -3.56 -5.21
C PHE A 19 5.53 -3.39 -6.54
N ALA A 20 4.31 -3.93 -6.57
CA ALA A 20 3.36 -3.80 -7.65
C ALA A 20 3.10 -2.31 -7.94
N GLN A 21 3.50 -1.85 -9.12
CA GLN A 21 3.36 -0.47 -9.59
C GLN A 21 1.94 -0.14 -10.08
N ASN A 22 0.91 -0.65 -9.41
CA ASN A 22 -0.49 -0.39 -9.76
C ASN A 22 -1.32 -0.14 -8.50
N ALA A 23 -0.86 0.83 -7.71
CA ALA A 23 -1.50 1.20 -6.47
C ALA A 23 -2.61 2.22 -6.72
N GLU A 24 -3.85 1.74 -6.73
CA GLU A 24 -5.04 2.58 -6.84
C GLU A 24 -5.41 3.20 -5.47
N ILE A 25 -4.86 2.65 -4.38
CA ILE A 25 -5.15 3.07 -3.01
C ILE A 25 -3.92 3.71 -2.37
N LYS A 26 -4.11 4.79 -1.63
CA LYS A 26 -3.08 5.47 -0.83
C LYS A 26 -3.50 5.51 0.62
N LYS A 27 -2.66 5.04 1.53
CA LYS A 27 -2.81 5.25 2.98
C LYS A 27 -2.15 6.54 3.37
N SER A 28 -2.85 7.42 4.07
CA SER A 28 -2.22 8.60 4.67
C SER A 28 -1.28 8.16 5.79
N ALA A 29 -0.04 8.64 5.75
CA ALA A 29 0.90 8.41 6.85
C ALA A 29 0.47 9.13 8.14
N LYS A 30 -0.26 10.26 8.01
CA LYS A 30 -0.64 11.12 9.13
C LYS A 30 -1.87 10.62 9.90
N SER A 31 -2.89 10.13 9.18
CA SER A 31 -4.13 9.64 9.79
C SER A 31 -4.27 8.11 9.77
N GLY A 32 -3.38 7.42 9.05
CA GLY A 32 -3.49 5.98 8.82
C GLY A 32 -4.70 5.58 7.97
N ILE A 33 -5.34 6.53 7.27
CA ILE A 33 -6.58 6.30 6.53
C ILE A 33 -6.30 5.91 5.08
N CYS A 34 -7.02 4.93 4.55
CA CYS A 34 -6.96 4.52 3.15
C CYS A 34 -7.84 5.41 2.24
N TYR A 35 -7.28 5.86 1.12
CA TYR A 35 -7.93 6.70 0.10
C TYR A 35 -7.84 6.03 -1.27
N SER A 36 -8.97 5.90 -1.98
CA SER A 36 -8.96 5.52 -3.41
C SER A 36 -8.51 6.67 -4.30
N ALA A 37 -7.98 6.36 -5.49
CA ALA A 37 -7.63 7.31 -6.55
C ALA A 37 -8.78 8.28 -6.90
N ASP A 38 -10.03 7.84 -6.72
CA ASP A 38 -11.24 8.66 -6.94
C ASP A 38 -11.45 9.77 -5.90
N SER A 39 -10.72 9.73 -4.78
CA SER A 39 -10.90 10.70 -3.70
C SER A 39 -10.14 11.98 -3.97
N LYS A 40 -10.79 13.15 -3.80
CA LYS A 40 -10.13 14.47 -3.91
C LYS A 40 -8.88 14.60 -3.03
N SER A 41 -8.86 13.91 -1.89
CA SER A 41 -7.71 13.89 -0.96
C SER A 41 -6.53 13.05 -1.45
N TYR A 42 -6.73 12.14 -2.41
CA TYR A 42 -5.68 11.28 -2.97
C TYR A 42 -4.53 12.06 -3.62
N LYS A 43 -4.87 13.15 -4.31
CA LYS A 43 -3.88 14.07 -4.92
C LYS A 43 -3.26 15.05 -3.92
N LYS A 44 -3.89 15.23 -2.76
CA LYS A 44 -3.42 16.14 -1.69
C LYS A 44 -2.54 15.45 -0.65
N LEU A 45 -2.58 14.12 -0.60
CA LEU A 45 -1.68 13.33 0.23
C LEU A 45 -0.24 13.53 -0.26
N LYS A 46 0.57 14.22 0.56
CA LYS A 46 2.01 14.36 0.36
C LYS A 46 2.74 13.13 0.88
N ASP A 47 2.41 12.73 2.11
CA ASP A 47 2.98 11.55 2.77
C ASP A 47 1.96 10.41 2.77
N PHE A 48 2.21 9.42 1.90
CA PHE A 48 1.33 8.28 1.76
C PHE A 48 2.06 7.00 1.39
N THR A 49 1.45 5.88 1.78
CA THR A 49 1.87 4.55 1.35
C THR A 49 0.93 4.05 0.26
N PRO A 50 1.41 3.78 -0.95
CA PRO A 50 0.61 3.20 -2.03
C PRO A 50 0.32 1.70 -1.76
N TYR A 51 -0.91 1.28 -2.02
CA TYR A 51 -1.40 -0.10 -1.93
C TYR A 51 -2.19 -0.45 -3.19
N LYS A 52 -2.15 -1.73 -3.59
CA LYS A 52 -2.84 -2.21 -4.80
C LYS A 52 -4.35 -2.21 -4.60
N THR A 53 -4.79 -2.63 -3.42
CA THR A 53 -6.22 -2.76 -3.09
C THR A 53 -6.55 -2.13 -1.74
N MET A 54 -7.83 -1.90 -1.51
CA MET A 54 -8.30 -1.36 -0.24
C MET A 54 -8.09 -2.37 0.89
N ASP A 55 -8.29 -3.64 0.61
CA ASP A 55 -8.08 -4.75 1.54
C ASP A 55 -6.62 -4.85 1.99
N GLU A 56 -5.65 -4.70 1.08
CA GLU A 56 -4.22 -4.64 1.45
C GLU A 56 -3.92 -3.46 2.37
N CYS A 57 -4.52 -2.28 2.10
CA CYS A 57 -4.34 -1.12 2.94
C CYS A 57 -4.89 -1.35 4.37
N ILE A 58 -6.03 -2.03 4.50
CA ILE A 58 -6.63 -2.39 5.79
C ILE A 58 -5.77 -3.45 6.49
N ALA A 59 -5.32 -4.48 5.78
CA ALA A 59 -4.44 -5.53 6.30
C ALA A 59 -3.11 -4.96 6.81
N ALA A 60 -2.59 -3.92 6.16
CA ALA A 60 -1.44 -3.16 6.63
C ALA A 60 -1.74 -2.19 7.80
N GLY A 61 -2.87 -2.35 8.49
CA GLY A 61 -3.30 -1.52 9.63
C GLY A 61 -3.87 -0.16 9.23
N GLY A 62 -4.39 -0.04 8.02
CA GLY A 62 -5.08 1.16 7.54
C GLY A 62 -6.55 1.22 7.97
N LYS A 63 -7.05 2.43 8.17
CA LYS A 63 -8.45 2.66 8.56
C LYS A 63 -9.26 3.10 7.34
N LEU A 64 -10.43 2.50 7.16
CA LEU A 64 -11.42 2.99 6.21
C LEU A 64 -12.02 4.31 6.71
N GLN A 65 -12.30 5.23 5.79
CA GLN A 65 -13.06 6.44 6.12
C GLN A 65 -14.49 6.05 6.50
N LYS A 66 -14.88 6.31 7.76
CA LYS A 66 -16.25 6.04 8.27
C LYS A 66 -17.37 6.69 7.44
N ALA A 67 -17.08 7.74 6.66
CA ALA A 67 -18.08 8.45 5.86
C ALA A 67 -18.25 7.93 4.41
N LYS A 68 -17.39 7.02 3.94
CA LYS A 68 -17.48 6.44 2.58
C LYS A 68 -17.35 4.92 2.59
N ALA A 69 -17.89 4.26 3.62
CA ALA A 69 -18.17 2.83 3.60
C ALA A 69 -19.34 2.55 2.63
N ALA A 70 -19.11 2.82 1.35
CA ALA A 70 -19.88 2.34 0.21
C ALA A 70 -19.06 2.62 -1.05
N PRO A 71 -18.23 1.67 -1.52
CA PRO A 71 -17.93 1.62 -2.94
C PRO A 71 -19.26 1.29 -3.62
N LYS A 72 -19.97 2.29 -4.14
CA LYS A 72 -20.89 2.01 -5.23
C LYS A 72 -20.00 1.52 -6.37
N LYS A 73 -19.87 0.20 -6.51
CA LYS A 73 -19.81 -0.44 -7.83
C LYS A 73 -20.80 0.31 -8.71
N LYS A 74 -20.33 1.22 -9.56
CA LYS A 74 -21.08 1.58 -10.76
C LYS A 74 -20.86 0.43 -11.73
N THR A 75 -21.66 -0.60 -11.53
CA THR A 75 -22.04 -1.53 -12.59
C THR A 75 -23.16 -0.83 -13.35
N ALA A 76 -22.86 -0.40 -14.58
CA ALA A 76 -23.75 -0.24 -15.73
C ALA A 76 -22.93 0.38 -16.86
#